data_AF-A0A7X3IJZ5-F1
#
_entry.id   AF-A0A7X3IJZ5-F1
#
_cell.length_a   1.000
_cell.length_b   1.000
_cell.length_c   1.000
_cell.angle_alpha   90.00
_cell.angle_beta   90.00
_cell.angle_gamma   90.00
#
_symmetry.space_group_name_H-M   'P 1'
#
loop_
_entity.id
_entity.type
_entity.pdbx_description
1 polymer ?
#
loop_
_entity_poly.entity_id
_entity_poly.type
_entity_poly.pdbx_seq_one_letter_code
_entity_poly.pdbx_strand_id
1 'polypeptide(L)'
;MRIVDTDWSKLDDSVKTILERVDINKKSSDIPIGSLVDIPYYRGEMTEEMADEIIHYQYSSENKGYYAASLEKGILKIAFLKQAINDI
;
A
#
# COMPACT_ATOMS: atom_id res chain seq x y z
N MET A 1 -18.08 -10.98 -7.51
CA MET A 1 -16.91 -10.67 -6.66
C MET A 1 -17.33 -9.52 -5.76
N ARG A 2 -17.47 -9.73 -4.44
CA ARG A 2 -17.86 -8.64 -3.53
C ARG A 2 -16.63 -7.76 -3.34
N ILE A 3 -16.68 -6.53 -3.84
CA ILE A 3 -15.71 -5.50 -3.51
C ILE A 3 -15.99 -5.19 -2.04
N VAL A 4 -15.12 -5.64 -1.15
CA VAL A 4 -15.14 -5.19 0.25
C VAL A 4 -14.51 -3.81 0.20
N ASP A 5 -15.31 -2.77 0.41
CA ASP A 5 -14.78 -1.41 0.57
C ASP A 5 -13.92 -1.42 1.84
N THR A 6 -12.61 -1.51 1.66
CA THR A 6 -11.66 -1.42 2.76
C THR A 6 -11.46 0.07 3.03
N ASP A 7 -12.06 0.56 4.12
CA ASP A 7 -11.91 1.93 4.60
C ASP A 7 -10.52 2.11 5.23
N TRP A 8 -9.86 3.26 5.00
CA TRP A 8 -8.57 3.63 5.61
C TRP A 8 -8.56 3.42 7.12
N SER A 9 -9.66 3.78 7.80
CA SER A 9 -9.81 3.64 9.25
C SER A 9 -9.67 2.20 9.78
N LYS A 10 -9.87 1.19 8.91
CA LYS A 10 -9.83 -0.23 9.26
C LYS A 10 -8.48 -0.89 8.98
N LEU A 11 -7.59 -0.20 8.26
CA LEU A 11 -6.24 -0.70 8.02
C LEU A 11 -5.42 -0.70 9.31
N ASP A 12 -4.50 -1.65 9.43
CA ASP A 12 -3.49 -1.61 10.49
C ASP A 12 -2.62 -0.34 10.36
N ASP A 13 -2.21 0.21 11.50
CA ASP A 13 -1.41 1.45 11.52
C ASP A 13 -0.05 1.26 10.81
N SER A 14 0.49 0.04 10.81
CA SER A 14 1.68 -0.32 10.04
C SER A 14 1.45 -0.19 8.54
N VAL A 15 0.31 -0.70 8.06
CA VAL A 15 -0.09 -0.63 6.65
C VAL A 15 -0.30 0.83 6.22
N LYS A 16 -1.00 1.62 7.04
CA LYS A 16 -1.17 3.07 6.80
C LYS A 16 0.17 3.77 6.68
N THR A 17 1.09 3.54 7.62
CA THR A 17 2.42 4.20 7.63
C THR A 17 3.21 3.87 6.37
N ILE A 18 3.15 2.63 5.88
CA ILE A 18 3.81 2.21 4.63
C ILE A 18 3.19 2.92 3.42
N LEU A 19 1.86 2.96 3.34
CA LEU A 19 1.14 3.64 2.24
C LEU A 19 1.39 5.16 2.24
N GLU A 20 1.34 5.80 3.40
CA GLU A 20 1.69 7.22 3.57
C GLU A 20 3.12 7.48 3.10
N ARG A 21 4.07 6.56 3.34
CA ARG A 21 5.44 6.72 2.85
C ARG A 21 5.56 6.58 1.34
N VAL A 22 4.80 5.68 0.72
CA VAL A 22 4.73 5.58 -0.75
C VAL A 22 4.17 6.88 -1.34
N ASP A 23 3.12 7.43 -0.72
CA ASP A 23 2.49 8.68 -1.15
C ASP A 23 3.38 9.92 -0.95
N ILE A 24 3.94 10.11 0.26
CA ILE A 24 4.84 11.22 0.60
C ILE A 24 6.08 11.23 -0.30
N ASN A 25 6.68 10.06 -0.54
CA ASN A 25 7.89 9.96 -1.34
C ASN A 25 7.61 9.93 -2.84
N LYS A 26 6.35 9.75 -3.26
CA LYS A 26 5.92 9.60 -4.66
C LYS A 26 6.77 8.58 -5.43
N LYS A 27 7.13 7.48 -4.77
CA LYS A 27 8.07 6.48 -5.28
C LYS A 27 7.47 5.09 -5.17
N SER A 28 7.56 4.37 -6.27
CA SER A 28 7.30 2.93 -6.27
C SER A 28 8.29 2.23 -5.34
N SER A 29 7.83 1.19 -4.66
CA SER A 29 8.61 0.43 -3.68
C SER A 29 8.40 -1.06 -3.89
N ASP A 30 9.49 -1.80 -3.87
CA ASP A 30 9.50 -3.25 -3.90
C ASP A 30 9.94 -3.75 -2.52
N ILE A 31 9.05 -4.44 -1.81
CA ILE A 31 9.25 -4.89 -0.44
C ILE A 31 9.10 -6.41 -0.40
N PRO A 32 10.19 -7.16 -0.17
CA PRO A 32 10.10 -8.61 0.02
C PRO A 32 9.30 -8.96 1.27
N ILE A 33 8.44 -9.98 1.20
CA ILE A 33 7.81 -10.56 2.38
C ILE A 33 8.90 -11.14 3.29
N GLY A 34 8.75 -10.96 4.59
CA GLY A 34 9.73 -11.35 5.60
C GLY A 34 10.92 -10.39 5.71
N SER A 35 10.96 -9.32 4.91
CA SER A 35 12.00 -8.29 5.04
C SER A 35 11.67 -7.31 6.17
N LEU A 36 12.72 -6.83 6.83
CA LEU A 36 12.61 -5.74 7.79
C LEU A 36 12.38 -4.43 7.04
N VAL A 37 11.23 -3.82 7.26
CA VAL A 37 10.92 -2.46 6.82
C VAL A 37 11.30 -1.52 7.97
N ASP A 38 12.22 -0.61 7.68
CA ASP A 38 12.66 0.43 8.62
C ASP A 38 12.40 1.80 8.00
N ILE A 39 11.25 2.38 8.34
CA ILE A 39 10.82 3.70 7.90
C ILE A 39 10.46 4.54 9.12
N PRO A 40 10.52 5.88 9.05
CA PRO A 40 10.13 6.68 10.20
C PRO A 40 8.71 6.34 10.66
N TYR A 41 8.58 6.13 11.98
CA TYR A 41 7.36 5.72 12.69
C TYR A 41 6.91 4.27 12.49
N TYR A 42 7.63 3.46 11.70
CA TYR A 42 7.38 2.03 11.61
C TYR A 42 8.68 1.22 11.40
N ARG A 43 8.92 0.28 12.32
CA ARG A 43 9.99 -0.71 12.19
C ARG A 43 9.42 -2.08 12.47
N GLY A 44 9.28 -2.89 11.43
CA GLY A 44 8.64 -4.20 11.51
C GLY A 44 8.93 -5.07 10.30
N GLU A 45 8.54 -6.34 10.41
CA GLU A 45 8.66 -7.29 9.31
C GLU A 45 7.45 -7.15 8.37
N MET A 46 7.69 -7.10 7.06
CA MET A 46 6.61 -7.13 6.06
C MET A 46 5.98 -8.53 6.03
N THR A 47 4.76 -8.66 6.54
CA THR A 47 4.01 -9.94 6.53
C THR A 47 3.18 -10.09 5.27
N GLU A 48 2.76 -11.33 4.96
CA GLU A 48 1.81 -11.60 3.87
C GLU A 48 0.46 -10.90 4.10
N GLU A 49 -0.02 -10.87 5.36
CA GLU A 49 -1.27 -10.20 5.73
C GLU A 49 -1.23 -8.71 5.41
N MET A 50 -0.12 -8.03 5.73
CA MET A 50 0.06 -6.62 5.39
C MET A 50 0.10 -6.38 3.88
N ALA A 51 0.75 -7.28 3.13
CA ALA A 51 0.78 -7.19 1.67
C ALA A 51 -0.61 -7.37 1.06
N ASP A 52 -1.40 -8.32 1.56
CA ASP A 52 -2.78 -8.54 1.14
C ASP A 52 -3.68 -7.33 1.46
N GLU A 53 -3.51 -6.70 2.63
CA GLU A 53 -4.21 -5.46 2.97
C GLU A 53 -3.88 -4.32 1.98
N ILE A 54 -2.59 -4.14 1.67
CA ILE A 54 -2.13 -3.11 0.71
C ILE A 54 -2.71 -3.36 -0.69
N ILE A 55 -2.75 -4.63 -1.13
CA ILE A 55 -3.31 -5.05 -2.42
C ILE A 55 -4.82 -4.86 -2.43
N HIS A 56 -5.53 -5.20 -1.37
CA HIS A 56 -6.97 -4.98 -1.29
C HIS A 56 -7.33 -3.49 -1.26
N TYR A 57 -6.58 -2.68 -0.51
CA TYR A 57 -6.83 -1.23 -0.43
C TYR A 57 -6.68 -0.54 -1.79
N GLN A 58 -5.92 -1.12 -2.73
CA GLN A 58 -5.81 -0.55 -4.07
C GLN A 58 -7.18 -0.41 -4.79
N TYR A 59 -8.14 -1.27 -4.45
CA TYR A 59 -9.49 -1.25 -5.03
C TYR A 59 -10.48 -0.41 -4.23
N SER A 60 -10.05 0.21 -3.12
CA SER A 60 -10.86 1.09 -2.31
C SER A 60 -11.25 2.36 -3.09
N SER A 61 -12.44 2.87 -2.79
CA SER A 61 -12.94 4.15 -3.30
C SER A 61 -12.05 5.34 -2.90
N GLU A 62 -11.21 5.18 -1.87
CA GLU A 62 -10.25 6.17 -1.40
C GLU A 62 -8.94 6.16 -2.21
N ASN A 63 -8.52 5.00 -2.74
CA ASN A 63 -7.27 4.91 -3.50
C ASN A 63 -7.37 5.56 -4.88
N LYS A 64 -8.56 5.69 -5.52
CA LYS A 64 -8.80 6.45 -6.79
C LYS A 64 -7.68 6.42 -7.87
N GLY A 65 -6.88 5.34 -7.94
CA GLY A 65 -5.73 5.24 -8.84
C GLY A 65 -4.43 5.95 -8.41
N TYR A 66 -4.27 6.32 -7.14
CA TYR A 66 -3.04 6.91 -6.59
C TYR A 66 -1.86 5.94 -6.67
N TYR A 67 -2.09 4.69 -6.28
CA TYR A 67 -1.11 3.62 -6.41
C TYR A 67 -1.77 2.31 -6.88
N ALA A 68 -0.96 1.40 -7.40
CA ALA A 68 -1.32 0.01 -7.66
C ALA A 68 -0.38 -0.92 -6.90
N ALA A 69 -0.86 -2.08 -6.46
CA ALA A 69 -0.05 -3.04 -5.74
C ALA A 69 -0.24 -4.46 -6.27
N SER A 70 0.86 -5.22 -6.32
CA SER A 70 0.83 -6.64 -6.69
C SER A 70 1.85 -7.44 -5.88
N LEU A 71 1.56 -8.73 -5.69
CA LEU A 71 2.49 -9.67 -5.07
C LEU A 71 3.08 -10.58 -6.17
N GLU A 72 4.38 -10.46 -6.40
CA GLU A 72 5.10 -11.29 -7.38
C GLU A 72 6.26 -12.02 -6.71
N LYS A 73 6.23 -13.36 -6.70
CA LYS A 73 7.29 -14.22 -6.15
C LYS A 73 7.70 -13.85 -4.70
N GLY A 74 6.73 -13.49 -3.85
CA GLY A 74 6.99 -13.08 -2.47
C GLY A 74 7.57 -11.67 -2.34
N ILE A 75 7.43 -10.83 -3.36
CA ILE A 75 7.80 -9.40 -3.32
C ILE A 75 6.54 -8.59 -3.55
N LEU A 76 6.18 -7.76 -2.56
CA LEU A 76 5.14 -6.76 -2.68
C LEU A 76 5.67 -5.60 -3.52
N LYS A 77 5.09 -5.39 -4.68
CA LYS A 77 5.39 -4.27 -5.56
C LYS A 77 4.31 -3.23 -5.42
N ILE A 78 4.67 -2.04 -4.98
CA ILE A 78 3.77 -0.89 -4.88
C ILE A 78 4.21 0.11 -5.94
N ALA A 79 3.40 0.31 -6.97
CA ALA A 79 3.64 1.26 -8.03
C ALA A 79 2.87 2.56 -7.74
N PHE A 80 3.59 3.66 -7.57
CA PHE A 80 2.97 4.99 -7.53
C PHE A 80 2.57 5.39 -8.96
N LEU A 81 1.29 5.63 -9.22
CA LEU A 81 0.79 5.85 -10.58
C LEU A 81 0.72 7.34 -10.95
N LYS A 82 0.10 8.18 -10.11
CA LYS A 82 0.13 9.64 -10.27
C LYS A 82 -0.58 10.40 -9.15
N GLN A 83 -0.06 11.59 -8.87
CA GLN A 83 -0.72 12.68 -8.14
C GLN A 83 -2.12 12.91 -8.72
N ALA A 84 -3.12 13.14 -7.86
CA ALA A 84 -4.48 13.54 -8.25
C ALA A 84 -4.41 14.50 -9.44
N ILE A 85 -4.67 14.03 -10.65
CA ILE A 85 -5.05 14.95 -11.72
C ILE A 85 -6.47 15.29 -11.31
N ASN A 86 -6.64 16.51 -10.80
CA ASN A 86 -7.94 17.14 -10.72
C ASN A 86 -8.65 16.87 -12.05
N ASP A 87 -9.70 16.05 -12.02
CA ASP A 87 -10.80 16.19 -12.97
C ASP A 87 -11.39 17.59 -12.70
N ILE A 88 -10.90 18.57 -13.48
CA ILE A 88 -11.50 19.89 -13.67
C ILE A 88 -12.36 19.80 -14.92
#